data_AF-A0A6V7I2K0-F1
#
_entry.id   AF-A0A6V7I2K0-F1
#
_cell.length_a   1.000
_cell.length_b   1.000
_cell.length_c   1.000
_cell.angle_alpha   90.00
_cell.angle_beta   90.00
_cell.angle_gamma   90.00
#
_symmetry.space_group_name_H-M   'P 1'
#
loop_
_entity.id
_entity.type
_entity.pdbx_description
1 polymer ?
#
loop_
_entity_poly.entity_id
_entity_poly.type
_entity_poly.pdbx_seq_one_letter_code
_entity_poly.pdbx_strand_id
1 'polypeptide(L)' 'RAEDELKKVLPEDLHKAANELATYLCEGFGNATRIDYGTGHELAFIMFLCGMFKIGAYQSDDKVAAVNKVFN' A
#
# COMPACT_ATOMS: atom_id res chain seq x y z
N ARG A 1 9.03 -11.53 0.35
CA ARG A 1 8.22 -10.82 1.39
C ARG A 1 7.57 -9.61 0.73
N ALA A 2 6.54 -8.99 1.33
CA ALA A 2 5.84 -7.85 0.71
C ALA A 2 6.79 -6.71 0.31
N GLU A 3 7.83 -6.45 1.11
CA GLU A 3 8.90 -5.48 0.77
C GLU A 3 9.62 -5.82 -0.55
N ASP A 4 9.95 -7.09 -0.78
CA ASP A 4 10.66 -7.53 -1.99
C ASP A 4 9.78 -7.34 -3.23
N GLU A 5 8.47 -7.57 -3.11
CA GLU A 5 7.52 -7.31 -4.19
C GLU A 5 7.38 -5.81 -4.47
N LEU A 6 7.37 -4.97 -3.43
CA LEU A 6 7.36 -3.52 -3.59
C LEU A 6 8.62 -2.99 -4.27
N LYS A 7 9.80 -3.54 -3.97
CA LYS A 7 11.06 -3.14 -4.63
C LYS A 7 11.10 -3.48 -6.12
N LYS A 8 10.32 -4.47 -6.59
CA LYS A 8 10.21 -4.80 -8.02
C LYS A 8 9.38 -3.77 -8.80
N VAL A 9 8.41 -3.13 -8.14
CA VAL A 9 7.51 -2.17 -8.78
C VAL A 9 7.92 -0.71 -8.53
N LEU A 10 8.64 -0.45 -7.44
CA LEU A 10 9.14 0.88 -7.09
C LEU A 10 10.51 1.16 -7.72
N PRO A 11 10.74 2.40 -8.18
CA PRO A 11 12.08 2.91 -8.51
C PRO A 11 13.09 2.74 -7.38
N GLU A 12 14.37 2.53 -7.71
CA GLU A 12 15.45 2.28 -6.74
C GLU A 12 15.61 3.41 -5.69
N ASP A 13 15.36 4.66 -6.09
CA ASP A 13 15.41 5.84 -5.21
C ASP A 13 14.34 5.81 -4.12
N LEU A 14 13.24 5.06 -4.33
CA LEU A 14 12.13 4.92 -3.40
C LEU A 14 12.18 3.64 -2.55
N HIS A 15 13.20 2.78 -2.75
CA HIS A 15 13.31 1.50 -2.02
C HIS A 15 13.39 1.66 -0.50
N LYS A 16 13.84 2.82 0.00
CA LYS A 16 13.84 3.12 1.44
C LYS A 16 12.44 3.12 2.05
N ALA A 17 11.42 3.50 1.28
CA ALA A 17 10.03 3.52 1.73
C ALA A 17 9.35 2.14 1.66
N ALA A 18 9.94 1.17 0.96
CA ALA A 18 9.33 -0.13 0.72
C ALA A 18 9.04 -0.91 2.02
N ASN A 19 9.89 -0.78 3.04
CA ASN A 19 9.68 -1.45 4.33
C ASN A 19 8.44 -0.93 5.08
N GLU A 20 8.27 0.39 5.14
CA GLU A 20 7.10 1.00 5.77
C GLU A 20 5.81 0.69 4.99
N LEU A 21 5.85 0.85 3.66
CA LEU A 21 4.73 0.53 2.79
C LEU A 21 4.32 -0.95 2.86
N ALA A 22 5.30 -1.86 2.96
CA ALA A 22 5.03 -3.28 3.11
C ALA A 22 4.22 -3.58 4.38
N THR A 23 4.44 -2.81 5.45
CA THR A 23 3.71 -2.98 6.72
C THR A 23 2.24 -2.63 6.53
N TYR A 24 1.95 -1.44 5.96
CA TYR A 24 0.57 -1.03 5.67
C TYR A 24 -0.13 -1.97 4.68
N LEU A 25 0.60 -2.45 3.67
CA LEU A 25 0.08 -3.39 2.70
C LEU A 25 -0.30 -4.73 3.36
N CYS A 26 0.57 -5.30 4.21
CA CYS A 26 0.27 -6.55 4.91
C CYS A 26 -0.92 -6.42 5.84
N GLU A 27 -0.98 -5.34 6.62
CA GLU A 27 -2.09 -5.07 7.54
C GLU A 27 -3.41 -4.75 6.79
N GLY A 28 -3.34 -4.43 5.50
CA GLY A 28 -4.52 -4.16 4.67
C GLY A 28 -5.41 -5.37 4.38
N PHE A 29 -4.94 -6.60 4.63
CA PHE A 29 -5.62 -7.84 4.24
C PHE A 29 -6.23 -8.65 5.40
N GLY A 30 -6.34 -8.07 6.59
CA GLY A 30 -6.90 -8.77 7.75
C GLY A 30 -5.84 -9.45 8.62
N ASN A 31 -6.27 -10.02 9.75
CA ASN A 31 -5.39 -10.74 10.65
C ASN A 31 -5.52 -12.26 10.46
N ALA A 32 -4.43 -12.92 10.06
CA ALA A 32 -4.43 -14.36 9.81
C ALA A 32 -4.69 -15.22 11.07
N THR A 33 -4.36 -14.71 12.28
CA THR A 33 -4.56 -15.45 13.54
C THR A 33 -5.99 -15.36 14.03
N ARG A 34 -6.61 -14.17 13.95
CA ARG A 34 -8.00 -13.95 14.38
C ARG A 34 -9.03 -14.27 13.30
N ILE A 35 -8.59 -14.39 12.04
CA ILE A 35 -9.45 -14.61 10.86
C ILE A 35 -10.53 -13.52 10.80
N ASP A 36 -10.11 -12.28 11.05
CA ASP A 36 -10.97 -11.11 11.03
C ASP A 36 -10.52 -10.12 9.96
N TYR A 37 -11.52 -9.40 9.44
CA TYR A 37 -11.36 -8.25 8.57
C TYR A 37 -12.35 -7.19 9.02
N GLY A 38 -11.93 -5.93 8.98
CA GLY A 38 -12.74 -4.81 9.44
C GLY A 38 -12.18 -3.50 8.95
N THR A 39 -12.85 -2.41 9.33
CA THR A 39 -12.54 -1.05 8.84
C THR A 39 -11.11 -0.58 9.13
N GLY A 40 -10.46 -1.14 10.17
CA GLY A 40 -9.05 -0.88 10.45
C GLY A 40 -8.11 -1.42 9.37
N HIS A 41 -8.44 -2.58 8.78
CA HIS A 41 -7.68 -3.17 7.67
C HIS A 41 -7.90 -2.39 6.37
N GLU A 42 -9.15 -1.98 6.11
CA GLU A 42 -9.46 -1.07 4.99
C GLU A 42 -8.67 0.24 5.11
N LEU A 43 -8.63 0.82 6.32
CA LEU A 43 -7.85 2.02 6.60
C LEU A 43 -6.34 1.79 6.39
N ALA A 44 -5.79 0.65 6.80
CA ALA A 44 -4.39 0.32 6.56
C ALA A 44 -4.07 0.28 5.06
N PHE A 45 -4.95 -0.29 4.24
CA PHE A 45 -4.78 -0.28 2.78
C PHE A 45 -4.89 1.14 2.18
N ILE A 46 -5.81 1.98 2.68
CA ILE A 46 -5.87 3.39 2.28
C ILE A 46 -4.59 4.14 2.68
N MET A 47 -4.01 3.85 3.85
CA MET A 47 -2.75 4.42 4.29
C MET A 47 -1.57 3.99 3.40
N PHE A 48 -1.57 2.74 2.92
CA PHE A 48 -0.63 2.28 1.88
C PHE A 48 -0.75 3.13 0.61
N LEU A 49 -1.96 3.34 0.08
CA LEU A 49 -2.18 4.20 -1.10
C LEU A 49 -1.72 5.64 -0.84
N CYS A 50 -2.04 6.21 0.34
CA CYS A 50 -1.57 7.53 0.73
C CYS A 50 -0.03 7.61 0.79
N GLY A 51 0.62 6.56 1.26
CA GLY A 51 2.06 6.42 1.24
C GLY A 51 2.63 6.49 -0.18
N MET A 52 2.02 5.80 -1.15
CA MET A 52 2.42 5.83 -2.56
C MET A 52 2.38 7.25 -3.15
N PHE A 53 1.36 8.06 -2.82
CA PHE A 53 1.33 9.48 -3.22
C PHE A 53 2.38 10.32 -2.49
N LYS A 54 2.61 10.07 -1.19
CA LYS A 54 3.58 10.84 -0.39
C LYS A 54 5.02 10.66 -0.86
N ILE A 55 5.38 9.46 -1.30
CA ILE A 55 6.72 9.19 -1.83
C ILE A 55 6.87 9.59 -3.31
N GLY A 56 5.79 10.09 -3.93
CA GLY A 56 5.79 10.50 -5.34
C GLY A 56 5.75 9.35 -6.33
N ALA A 57 5.49 8.11 -5.89
CA ALA A 57 5.29 6.97 -6.77
C ALA A 57 3.97 7.10 -7.55
N TYR A 58 2.95 7.70 -6.93
CA TYR A 58 1.73 8.15 -7.60
C TYR A 58 1.66 9.68 -7.64
N GLN A 59 1.13 10.20 -8.74
CA GLN A 59 0.91 11.63 -8.94
C GLN A 59 -0.56 12.00 -8.77
N SER A 60 -0.86 13.30 -8.70
CA SER A 60 -2.23 13.78 -8.48
C SER A 60 -3.22 13.28 -9.54
N ASP A 61 -2.76 13.01 -10.75
CA ASP A 61 -3.57 12.51 -11.86
C ASP A 61 -3.98 11.04 -11.67
N ASP A 62 -3.20 10.27 -10.88
CA ASP A 62 -3.46 8.86 -10.60
C ASP A 62 -4.58 8.63 -9.58
N LYS A 63 -5.10 9.67 -8.93
CA LYS A 63 -6.14 9.55 -7.88
C LYS A 63 -7.36 8.76 -8.33
N VAL A 64 -7.83 8.99 -9.55
CA VAL A 64 -9.00 8.30 -10.12
C VAL A 64 -8.69 6.82 -10.37
N ALA A 65 -7.48 6.53 -10.86
CA ALA A 65 -7.04 5.16 -11.10
C ALA A 65 -6.79 4.40 -9.78
N ALA A 66 -6.18 5.04 -8.78
CA ALA A 66 -5.93 4.46 -7.46
C ALA A 66 -7.23 3.97 -6.81
N VAL A 67 -8.32 4.74 -6.92
CA VAL A 67 -9.62 4.30 -6.38
C VAL A 67 -10.27 3.23 -7.27
N ASN A 68 -10.37 3.46 -8.58
CA ASN A 68 -11.19 2.59 -9.44
C ASN A 68 -10.50 1.32 -9.95
N LYS A 69 -9.17 1.24 -9.85
CA LYS A 69 -8.38 0.11 -10.36
C LYS A 69 -7.59 -0.62 -9.29
N VAL A 70 -7.20 0.06 -8.21
CA VAL A 70 -6.40 -0.55 -7.14
C VAL A 70 -7.25 -0.89 -5.92
N PHE A 71 -8.21 -0.03 -5.57
CA PHE A 71 -9.08 -0.26 -4.42
C PHE A 71 -10.37 -1.04 -4.73
N ASN A 72 -10.93 -0.85 -5.92
CA ASN A 72 -12.19 -1.48 -6.35
C ASN A 72 -12.04 -2.95 -6.76
#